data_AF-A0A410H206-F1
#
_entry.id   AF-A0A410H206-F1
#
_cell.length_a   1.000
_cell.length_b   1.000
_cell.length_c   1.000
_cell.angle_alpha   90.00
_cell.angle_beta   90.00
_cell.angle_gamma   90.00
#
_symmetry.space_group_name_H-M   'P 1'
#
loop_
_entity.id
_entity.type
_entity.pdbx_description
1 polymer ?
#
loop_
_entity_poly.entity_id
_entity_poly.type
_entity_poly.pdbx_seq_one_letter_code
_entity_poly.pdbx_strand_id
1 'polypeptide(L)'
;MKNINVEQARELLQALESGQYDQASKTLDGIVAARDENLLEQVEEIAQNLHDTLESFGADSRILQHTKHGLPDATERLEYVIQATEEASNKTLSAAENTIALLETMESKASDNEMKEWIAQAQTQVTEIMMAQSFQDLTGQVLNRVIMLVTSLEQSLVELIEKSGIEFDSIPDVTTDEQRKAEEMKGVGPNVTKNSQQNVAQSQDEVDDLLGDLGI
;
A
#
# COMPACT_ATOMS: atom_id res chain seq x y z
N MET A 1 9.17 5.98 -39.10
CA MET A 1 9.79 5.53 -40.39
C MET A 1 9.15 6.19 -41.64
N LYS A 2 8.58 7.40 -41.55
CA LYS A 2 7.80 7.99 -42.67
C LYS A 2 8.58 8.97 -43.58
N ASN A 3 9.86 9.27 -43.29
CA ASN A 3 10.58 10.37 -43.95
C ASN A 3 11.81 9.96 -44.79
N ILE A 4 12.08 8.67 -45.02
CA ILE A 4 13.03 8.27 -46.08
C ILE A 4 12.23 8.17 -47.38
N ASN A 5 12.28 9.20 -48.21
CA ASN A 5 11.58 9.20 -49.49
C ASN A 5 12.32 8.28 -50.48
N VAL A 6 11.57 7.44 -51.20
CA VAL A 6 12.09 6.53 -52.24
C VAL A 6 12.87 7.29 -53.32
N GLU A 7 12.52 8.56 -53.57
CA GLU A 7 13.31 9.44 -54.45
C GLU A 7 14.71 9.73 -53.91
N GLN A 8 14.86 10.07 -52.62
CA GLN A 8 16.18 10.34 -52.02
C GLN A 8 17.06 9.09 -52.01
N ALA A 9 16.45 7.91 -51.79
CA ALA A 9 17.15 6.63 -51.88
C ALA A 9 17.61 6.31 -53.32
N ARG A 10 16.81 6.68 -54.34
CA ARG A 10 17.16 6.53 -55.76
C ARG A 10 18.24 7.52 -56.20
N GLU A 11 18.17 8.77 -55.76
CA GLU A 11 19.19 9.79 -56.03
C GLU A 11 20.54 9.42 -55.41
N LEU A 12 20.53 8.89 -54.18
CA LEU A 12 21.74 8.36 -53.54
C LEU A 12 22.34 7.19 -54.35
N LEU A 13 21.51 6.25 -54.79
CA LEU A 13 21.93 5.09 -55.59
C LEU A 13 22.52 5.53 -56.94
N GLN A 14 21.87 6.48 -57.62
CA GLN A 14 22.33 7.02 -58.89
C GLN A 14 23.65 7.80 -58.76
N ALA A 15 23.83 8.54 -57.67
CA ALA A 15 25.08 9.25 -57.37
C ALA A 15 26.25 8.28 -57.10
N LEU A 16 25.98 7.17 -56.41
CA LEU A 16 26.94 6.10 -56.17
C LEU A 16 27.30 5.33 -57.45
N GLU A 17 26.31 4.99 -58.28
CA GLU A 17 26.50 4.30 -59.57
C GLU A 17 27.28 5.16 -60.58
N SER A 18 27.14 6.48 -60.50
CA SER A 18 27.84 7.44 -61.38
C SER A 18 29.22 7.88 -60.86
N GLY A 19 29.68 7.33 -59.73
CA GLY A 19 30.98 7.65 -59.10
C GLY A 19 31.07 9.05 -58.47
N GLN A 20 29.94 9.71 -58.22
CA GLN A 20 29.86 11.06 -57.66
C GLN A 20 29.75 11.01 -56.12
N TYR A 21 30.85 10.61 -55.47
CA TYR A 21 30.87 10.37 -54.01
C TYR A 21 30.55 11.60 -53.16
N ASP A 22 30.94 12.81 -53.58
CA ASP A 22 30.62 14.05 -52.84
C ASP A 22 29.10 14.32 -52.81
N GLN A 23 28.43 14.03 -53.92
CA GLN A 23 26.97 14.18 -54.03
C GLN A 23 26.27 13.10 -53.21
N ALA A 24 26.77 11.86 -53.24
CA ALA A 24 26.24 10.77 -52.43
C ALA A 24 26.39 11.04 -50.92
N SER A 25 27.54 11.57 -50.48
CA SER A 25 27.76 11.94 -49.07
C SER A 25 26.76 13.02 -48.63
N LYS A 26 26.55 14.07 -49.43
CA LYS A 26 25.57 15.12 -49.12
C LYS A 26 24.15 14.59 -49.01
N THR A 27 23.75 13.68 -49.91
CA THR A 27 22.43 13.05 -49.86
C THR A 27 22.28 12.16 -48.63
N LEU A 28 23.33 11.40 -48.27
CA LEU A 28 23.35 10.58 -47.06
C LEU A 28 23.27 11.43 -45.78
N ASP A 29 24.05 12.52 -45.71
CA ASP A 29 24.05 13.46 -44.59
C ASP A 29 22.66 14.11 -44.41
N GLY A 30 21.98 14.45 -45.51
CA GLY A 30 20.60 14.95 -45.49
C GLY A 30 19.58 13.92 -44.98
N ILE A 31 19.75 12.64 -45.35
CA ILE A 31 18.91 11.53 -44.84
C ILE A 31 19.16 11.30 -43.34
N VAL A 32 20.42 11.35 -42.90
CA VAL A 32 20.79 11.19 -41.48
C VAL A 32 20.26 12.36 -40.66
N ALA A 33 20.43 13.60 -41.11
CA ALA A 33 19.91 14.79 -40.43
C ALA A 33 18.38 14.74 -40.30
N ALA A 34 17.65 14.38 -41.36
CA ALA A 34 16.20 14.25 -41.32
C ALA A 34 15.73 13.11 -40.38
N ARG A 35 16.52 12.04 -40.25
CA ARG A 35 16.26 10.97 -39.30
C ARG A 35 16.50 11.46 -37.86
N ASP A 36 17.59 12.16 -37.61
CA ASP A 36 17.96 12.64 -36.27
C ASP A 36 16.97 13.70 -35.77
N GLU A 37 16.54 14.61 -36.64
CA GLU A 37 15.47 15.59 -36.34
C GLU A 37 14.16 14.89 -35.95
N ASN A 38 13.76 13.85 -36.70
CA ASN A 38 12.56 13.09 -36.37
C ASN A 38 12.68 12.25 -35.09
N LEU A 39 13.89 11.78 -34.75
CA LEU A 39 14.15 11.10 -33.48
C LEU A 39 14.08 12.08 -32.31
N LEU A 40 14.62 13.29 -32.48
CA LEU A 40 14.53 14.36 -31.48
C LEU A 40 13.07 14.79 -31.27
N GLU A 41 12.31 15.03 -32.34
CA GLU A 41 10.88 15.36 -32.28
C GLU A 41 10.06 14.28 -31.54
N GLN A 42 10.35 13.00 -31.78
CA GLN A 42 9.71 11.90 -31.05
C GLN A 42 10.11 11.86 -29.58
N VAL A 43 11.36 12.14 -29.24
CA VAL A 43 11.82 12.21 -27.85
C VAL A 43 11.17 13.39 -27.13
N GLU A 44 11.03 14.53 -27.80
CA GLU A 44 10.30 15.70 -27.29
C GLU A 44 8.81 15.38 -27.07
N GLU A 45 8.15 14.71 -28.02
CA GLU A 45 6.76 14.27 -27.88
C GLU A 45 6.59 13.30 -26.69
N ILE A 46 7.51 12.34 -26.52
CA ILE A 46 7.49 11.41 -25.38
C ILE A 46 7.72 12.15 -24.06
N ALA A 47 8.69 13.08 -24.03
CA ALA A 47 8.99 13.86 -22.83
C ALA A 47 7.82 14.75 -22.42
N GLN A 48 7.16 15.38 -23.39
CA GLN A 48 5.98 16.21 -23.15
C GLN A 48 4.78 15.38 -22.69
N ASN A 49 4.49 14.26 -23.37
CA ASN A 49 3.43 13.35 -22.92
C ASN A 49 3.68 12.82 -21.50
N LEU A 50 4.93 12.50 -21.14
CA LEU A 50 5.29 12.09 -19.78
C LEU A 50 5.07 13.22 -18.78
N HIS A 51 5.47 14.45 -19.13
CA HIS A 51 5.27 15.62 -18.30
C HIS A 51 3.78 15.89 -18.05
N ASP A 52 2.97 15.95 -19.10
CA ASP A 52 1.52 16.17 -19.02
C ASP A 52 0.83 15.07 -18.19
N THR A 53 1.31 13.83 -18.29
CA THR A 53 0.80 12.71 -17.48
C THR A 53 1.15 12.87 -16.00
N LEU A 54 2.37 13.27 -15.68
CA LEU A 54 2.80 13.51 -14.30
C LEU A 54 2.08 14.73 -13.69
N GLU A 55 1.87 15.79 -14.47
CA GLU A 55 1.12 16.97 -14.05
C GLU A 55 -0.36 16.60 -13.81
N SER A 56 -0.99 15.87 -14.73
CA SER A 56 -2.36 15.37 -14.56
C SER A 56 -2.50 14.44 -13.36
N PHE A 57 -1.47 13.64 -13.05
CA PHE A 57 -1.46 12.77 -11.88
C PHE A 57 -1.40 13.61 -10.59
N GLY A 58 -0.52 14.61 -10.56
CA GLY A 58 -0.45 15.56 -9.47
C GLY A 58 -1.75 16.33 -9.27
N ALA A 59 -2.47 16.65 -10.36
CA ALA A 59 -3.75 17.34 -10.28
C ALA A 59 -4.90 16.48 -9.71
N ASP A 60 -4.74 15.15 -9.61
CA ASP A 60 -5.75 14.26 -9.03
C ASP A 60 -5.78 14.39 -7.50
N SER A 61 -6.63 15.31 -7.03
CA SER A 61 -6.90 15.55 -5.62
C SER A 61 -7.16 14.27 -4.83
N ARG A 62 -7.82 13.26 -5.41
CA ARG A 62 -8.17 12.04 -4.68
C ARG A 62 -6.93 11.16 -4.39
N ILE A 63 -6.01 11.05 -5.34
CA ILE A 63 -4.77 10.29 -5.15
C ILE A 63 -3.87 11.00 -4.15
N LEU A 64 -3.78 12.32 -4.23
CA LEU A 64 -3.08 13.14 -3.23
C LEU A 64 -3.64 12.91 -1.82
N GLN A 65 -4.96 12.97 -1.64
CA GLN A 65 -5.63 12.74 -0.35
C GLN A 65 -5.39 11.33 0.19
N HIS A 66 -5.53 10.30 -0.64
CA HIS A 66 -5.28 8.92 -0.23
C HIS A 66 -3.81 8.67 0.13
N THR A 67 -2.88 9.32 -0.56
CA THR A 67 -1.45 9.20 -0.25
C THR A 67 -1.12 9.92 1.06
N LYS A 68 -1.70 11.10 1.31
CA LYS A 68 -1.44 11.89 2.53
C LYS A 68 -2.09 11.31 3.79
N HIS A 69 -3.30 10.76 3.68
CA HIS A 69 -4.07 10.34 4.86
C HIS A 69 -4.53 8.88 4.80
N GLY A 70 -4.95 8.38 3.63
CA GLY A 70 -5.60 7.07 3.52
C GLY A 70 -4.64 5.89 3.71
N LEU A 71 -3.49 5.90 3.03
CA LEU A 71 -2.48 4.84 3.12
C LEU A 71 -1.80 4.79 4.50
N PRO A 72 -1.42 5.93 5.12
CA PRO A 72 -0.93 5.93 6.50
C PRO A 72 -1.96 5.37 7.50
N ASP A 73 -3.22 5.81 7.43
CA ASP A 73 -4.28 5.35 8.34
C ASP A 73 -4.57 3.85 8.16
N ALA A 74 -4.60 3.37 6.92
CA ALA A 74 -4.77 1.94 6.64
C ALA A 74 -3.61 1.11 7.19
N THR A 75 -2.37 1.58 7.04
CA THR A 75 -1.18 0.92 7.58
C THR A 75 -1.27 0.81 9.10
N GLU A 76 -1.58 1.91 9.80
CA GLU A 76 -1.68 1.94 11.26
C GLU A 76 -2.81 1.03 11.79
N ARG A 77 -3.96 0.98 11.09
CA ARG A 77 -5.04 0.03 11.43
C ARG A 77 -4.62 -1.42 11.24
N LEU A 78 -3.88 -1.73 10.18
CA LEU A 78 -3.38 -3.09 9.94
C LEU A 78 -2.36 -3.50 11.02
N GLU A 79 -1.48 -2.58 11.43
CA GLU A 79 -0.56 -2.79 12.55
C GLU A 79 -1.32 -3.09 13.85
N TYR A 80 -2.36 -2.31 14.16
CA TYR A 80 -3.22 -2.58 15.31
C TYR A 80 -3.87 -3.97 15.24
N VAL A 81 -4.41 -4.36 14.08
CA VAL A 81 -5.02 -5.69 13.91
C VAL A 81 -4.00 -6.80 14.14
N ILE A 82 -2.76 -6.66 13.65
CA ILE A 82 -1.68 -7.63 13.94
C ILE A 82 -1.47 -7.72 15.45
N GLN A 83 -1.27 -6.58 16.12
CA GLN A 83 -0.98 -6.57 17.55
C GLN A 83 -2.13 -7.17 18.37
N ALA A 84 -3.37 -6.77 18.09
CA ALA A 84 -4.54 -7.26 18.81
C ALA A 84 -4.76 -8.77 18.59
N THR A 85 -4.52 -9.27 17.38
CA THR A 85 -4.65 -10.70 17.07
C THR A 85 -3.52 -11.52 17.70
N GLU A 86 -2.29 -10.98 17.76
CA GLU A 86 -1.16 -11.60 18.46
C GLU A 86 -1.39 -11.68 19.96
N GLU A 87 -1.86 -10.59 20.58
CA GLU A 87 -2.19 -10.57 22.01
C GLU A 87 -3.31 -11.57 22.34
N ALA A 88 -4.38 -11.60 21.54
CA ALA A 88 -5.50 -12.53 21.73
C ALA A 88 -5.05 -14.00 21.57
N SER A 89 -4.18 -14.28 20.59
CA SER A 89 -3.62 -15.62 20.38
C SER A 89 -2.74 -16.06 21.56
N ASN A 90 -1.81 -15.20 22.00
CA ASN A 90 -0.96 -15.46 23.17
C ASN A 90 -1.80 -15.76 24.42
N LYS A 91 -2.86 -14.97 24.64
CA LYS A 91 -3.80 -15.20 25.75
C LYS A 91 -4.52 -16.55 25.62
N THR A 92 -4.90 -16.94 24.42
CA THR A 92 -5.54 -18.24 24.13
C THR A 92 -4.58 -19.40 24.39
N LEU A 93 -3.32 -19.27 23.96
CA LEU A 93 -2.27 -20.28 24.18
C LEU A 93 -1.99 -20.46 25.68
N SER A 94 -1.80 -19.37 26.43
CA SER A 94 -1.60 -19.45 27.88
C SER A 94 -2.81 -20.04 28.61
N ALA A 95 -4.04 -19.74 28.18
CA ALA A 95 -5.23 -20.36 28.75
C ALA A 95 -5.29 -21.88 28.46
N ALA A 96 -4.90 -22.29 27.25
CA ALA A 96 -4.83 -23.69 26.87
C ALA A 96 -3.77 -24.45 27.69
N GLU A 97 -2.56 -23.89 27.84
CA GLU A 97 -1.50 -24.46 28.68
C GLU A 97 -1.93 -24.64 30.14
N ASN A 98 -2.55 -23.60 30.72
CA ASN A 98 -3.11 -23.68 32.07
C ASN A 98 -4.20 -24.76 32.19
N THR A 99 -5.02 -24.91 31.15
CA THR A 99 -6.07 -25.95 31.12
C THR A 99 -5.46 -27.35 31.10
N ILE A 100 -4.40 -27.57 30.31
CA ILE A 100 -3.67 -28.85 30.29
C ILE A 100 -3.08 -29.15 31.67
N ALA A 101 -2.42 -28.19 32.32
CA ALA A 101 -1.84 -28.38 33.65
C ALA A 101 -2.90 -28.73 34.72
N LEU A 102 -4.09 -28.13 34.63
CA LEU A 102 -5.23 -28.47 35.49
C LEU A 102 -5.75 -29.89 35.20
N LEU A 103 -5.84 -30.27 33.92
CA LEU A 103 -6.26 -31.61 33.51
C LEU A 103 -5.27 -32.69 33.98
N GLU A 104 -3.96 -32.47 33.85
CA GLU A 104 -2.92 -33.37 34.39
C GLU A 104 -3.03 -33.52 35.92
N THR A 105 -3.27 -32.41 36.62
CA THR A 105 -3.50 -32.44 38.07
C THR A 105 -4.75 -33.25 38.42
N MET A 106 -5.82 -33.11 37.62
CA MET A 106 -7.06 -33.88 37.81
C MET A 106 -6.84 -35.37 37.52
N GLU A 107 -6.10 -35.71 36.46
CA GLU A 107 -5.75 -37.08 36.09
C GLU A 107 -4.99 -37.79 37.21
N SER A 108 -4.03 -37.10 37.83
CA SER A 108 -3.23 -37.63 38.94
C SER A 108 -4.06 -37.97 40.19
N LYS A 109 -5.20 -37.30 40.37
CA LYS A 109 -6.12 -37.49 41.50
C LYS A 109 -7.30 -38.42 41.16
N ALA A 110 -7.57 -38.64 39.88
CA ALA A 110 -8.67 -39.49 39.43
C ALA A 110 -8.36 -40.96 39.75
N SER A 111 -9.30 -41.63 40.39
CA SER A 111 -9.23 -43.08 40.69
C SER A 111 -10.08 -43.92 39.75
N ASP A 112 -11.05 -43.30 39.07
CA ASP A 112 -11.96 -43.94 38.13
C ASP A 112 -11.41 -43.90 36.70
N ASN A 113 -11.54 -45.01 35.97
CA ASN A 113 -11.01 -45.14 34.62
C ASN A 113 -11.83 -44.35 33.59
N GLU A 114 -13.14 -44.23 33.78
CA GLU A 114 -14.01 -43.46 32.86
C GLU A 114 -13.68 -41.96 32.96
N MET A 115 -13.46 -41.46 34.18
CA MET A 115 -13.00 -40.09 34.41
C MET A 115 -11.64 -39.80 33.76
N LYS A 116 -10.69 -40.75 33.80
CA LYS A 116 -9.38 -40.60 33.14
C LYS A 116 -9.51 -40.53 31.62
N GLU A 117 -10.38 -41.35 31.03
CA GLU A 117 -10.65 -41.34 29.59
C GLU A 117 -11.15 -39.96 29.12
N TRP A 118 -12.09 -39.35 29.87
CA TRP A 118 -12.60 -38.00 29.55
C TRP A 118 -11.53 -36.92 29.71
N ILE A 119 -10.66 -37.03 30.71
CA ILE A 119 -9.55 -36.09 30.91
C ILE A 119 -8.55 -36.16 29.74
N ALA A 120 -8.19 -37.37 29.30
CA ALA A 120 -7.31 -37.57 28.15
C ALA A 120 -7.92 -37.03 26.85
N GLN A 121 -9.24 -37.23 26.65
CA GLN A 121 -9.95 -36.63 25.51
C GLN A 121 -9.93 -35.10 25.58
N ALA A 122 -10.16 -34.50 26.75
CA ALA A 122 -10.09 -33.06 26.93
C ALA A 122 -8.69 -32.49 26.66
N GLN A 123 -7.62 -33.16 27.13
CA GLN A 123 -6.23 -32.77 26.83
C GLN A 123 -5.96 -32.80 25.32
N THR A 124 -6.46 -33.82 24.62
CA THR A 124 -6.31 -33.94 23.17
C THR A 124 -6.99 -32.77 22.44
N GLN A 125 -8.22 -32.43 22.83
CA GLN A 125 -8.95 -31.29 22.25
C GLN A 125 -8.26 -29.94 22.49
N VAL A 126 -7.70 -29.73 23.70
CA VAL A 126 -6.96 -28.49 24.00
C VAL A 126 -5.66 -28.42 23.19
N THR A 127 -4.98 -29.56 23.02
CA THR A 127 -3.78 -29.65 22.17
C THR A 127 -4.11 -29.35 20.71
N GLU A 128 -5.25 -29.83 20.19
CA GLU A 128 -5.75 -29.49 18.86
C GLU A 128 -5.99 -27.99 18.69
N ILE A 129 -6.55 -27.31 19.71
CA ILE A 129 -6.71 -25.85 19.70
C ILE A 129 -5.34 -25.16 19.60
N MET A 130 -4.35 -25.56 20.41
CA MET A 130 -3.00 -25.00 20.36
C MET A 130 -2.34 -25.20 18.99
N MET A 131 -2.48 -26.39 18.39
CA MET A 131 -1.98 -26.66 17.05
C MET A 131 -2.66 -25.79 15.99
N ALA A 132 -3.99 -25.59 16.09
CA ALA A 132 -4.73 -24.75 15.16
C ALA A 132 -4.30 -23.26 15.23
N GLN A 133 -3.86 -22.78 16.41
CA GLN A 133 -3.31 -21.42 16.55
C GLN A 133 -2.01 -21.21 15.77
N SER A 134 -1.31 -22.25 15.32
CA SER A 134 -0.13 -22.09 14.46
C SER A 134 -0.43 -21.37 13.13
N PHE A 135 -1.68 -21.34 12.68
CA PHE A 135 -2.09 -20.58 11.49
C PHE A 135 -2.01 -19.05 11.69
N GLN A 136 -2.05 -18.58 12.95
CA GLN A 136 -1.89 -17.16 13.28
C GLN A 136 -0.47 -16.67 12.97
N ASP A 137 0.57 -17.51 13.13
CA ASP A 137 1.94 -17.15 12.74
C ASP A 137 2.03 -16.88 11.23
N LEU A 138 1.46 -17.76 10.41
CA LEU A 138 1.41 -17.56 8.96
C LEU A 138 0.59 -16.32 8.58
N THR A 139 -0.54 -16.09 9.26
CA THR A 139 -1.40 -14.92 9.01
C THR A 139 -0.69 -13.62 9.37
N GLY A 140 0.03 -13.60 10.50
CA GLY A 140 0.85 -12.46 10.92
C GLY A 140 1.97 -12.15 9.93
N GLN A 141 2.67 -13.18 9.43
CA GLN A 141 3.70 -13.00 8.39
C GLN A 141 3.13 -12.42 7.09
N VAL A 142 2.00 -12.95 6.62
CA VAL A 142 1.32 -12.44 5.41
C VAL A 142 0.90 -10.98 5.61
N LEU A 143 0.31 -10.65 6.76
CA LEU A 143 -0.16 -9.30 7.05
C LEU A 143 1.01 -8.30 7.16
N ASN A 144 2.11 -8.69 7.80
CA ASN A 144 3.35 -7.90 7.83
C ASN A 144 3.89 -7.64 6.42
N ARG A 145 3.83 -8.64 5.52
CA ARG A 145 4.24 -8.46 4.12
C ARG A 145 3.32 -7.52 3.37
N VAL A 146 2.01 -7.57 3.63
CA VAL A 146 1.04 -6.63 3.06
C VAL A 146 1.35 -5.20 3.53
N ILE A 147 1.62 -5.01 4.83
CA ILE A 147 2.02 -3.69 5.36
C ILE A 147 3.24 -3.16 4.64
N MET A 148 4.32 -3.94 4.53
CA MET A 148 5.52 -3.51 3.80
C MET A 148 5.24 -3.10 2.35
N LEU A 149 4.34 -3.81 1.66
CA LEU A 149 3.94 -3.47 0.29
C LEU A 149 3.15 -2.16 0.24
N VAL A 150 2.23 -1.94 1.19
CA VAL A 150 1.44 -0.71 1.29
C VAL A 150 2.34 0.49 1.63
N THR A 151 3.27 0.34 2.57
CA THR A 151 4.24 1.39 2.91
C THR A 151 5.19 1.69 1.74
N SER A 152 5.62 0.67 0.99
CA SER A 152 6.42 0.88 -0.22
C SER A 152 5.63 1.60 -1.32
N LEU A 153 4.34 1.30 -1.46
CA LEU A 153 3.45 1.99 -2.38
C LEU A 153 3.27 3.46 -1.96
N GLU A 154 3.03 3.71 -0.68
CA GLU A 154 2.96 5.06 -0.10
C GLU A 154 4.21 5.88 -0.46
N GLN A 155 5.40 5.34 -0.17
CA GLN A 155 6.66 6.02 -0.49
C GLN A 155 6.83 6.30 -1.99
N SER A 156 6.45 5.34 -2.84
CA SER A 156 6.53 5.52 -4.30
C SER A 156 5.58 6.61 -4.81
N LEU A 157 4.39 6.72 -4.21
CA LEU A 157 3.42 7.76 -4.54
C LEU A 157 3.89 9.13 -4.06
N VAL A 158 4.46 9.22 -2.84
CA VAL A 158 5.08 10.46 -2.34
C VAL A 158 6.18 10.94 -3.29
N GLU A 159 7.10 10.07 -3.70
CA GLU A 159 8.15 10.42 -4.65
C GLU A 159 7.58 10.88 -6.01
N LEU A 160 6.49 10.27 -6.47
CA LEU A 160 5.85 10.64 -7.74
C LEU A 160 5.21 12.03 -7.65
N ILE A 161 4.57 12.34 -6.52
CA ILE A 161 3.96 13.63 -6.24
C ILE A 161 5.04 14.72 -6.20
N GLU A 162 6.15 14.49 -5.50
CA GLU A 162 7.28 15.42 -5.46
C GLU A 162 7.88 15.66 -6.86
N LYS A 163 8.06 14.59 -7.65
CA LYS A 163 8.56 14.69 -9.04
C LYS A 163 7.58 15.37 -9.99
N SER A 164 6.28 15.39 -9.67
CA SER A 164 5.27 16.13 -10.43
C SER A 164 5.27 17.64 -10.13
N GLY A 165 6.08 18.10 -9.18
CA GLY A 165 6.20 19.52 -8.81
C GLY A 165 5.18 19.98 -7.76
N ILE A 166 4.46 19.04 -7.13
CA ILE A 166 3.55 19.32 -6.02
C ILE A 166 4.30 19.09 -4.72
N GLU A 167 4.38 20.12 -3.88
CA GLU A 167 4.87 19.95 -2.52
C GLU A 167 3.87 19.11 -1.73
N PHE A 168 4.30 17.93 -1.27
CA PHE A 168 3.46 17.01 -0.52
C PHE A 168 2.80 17.67 0.71
N ASP A 169 3.51 18.56 1.39
CA ASP A 169 3.00 19.31 2.54
C ASP A 169 1.96 20.38 2.18
N SER A 170 1.95 20.84 0.92
CA SER A 170 1.00 21.84 0.42
C SER A 170 -0.35 21.24 0.03
N ILE A 171 -0.45 19.91 -0.04
CA ILE A 171 -1.72 19.21 -0.27
C ILE A 171 -2.66 19.59 0.87
N PRO A 172 -3.81 20.24 0.60
CA PRO A 172 -4.74 20.63 1.65
C PRO A 172 -5.19 19.38 2.41
N ASP A 173 -5.29 19.46 3.74
CA ASP A 173 -5.96 18.41 4.49
C ASP A 173 -7.41 18.29 4.00
N VAL A 174 -7.97 17.09 4.08
CA VAL A 174 -9.36 16.83 3.68
C VAL A 174 -10.28 17.91 4.27
N THR A 175 -11.16 18.52 3.47
CA THR A 175 -12.07 19.56 3.96
C THR A 175 -13.03 19.02 5.02
N THR A 176 -13.52 19.87 5.93
CA THR A 176 -14.34 19.49 7.10
C THR A 176 -15.57 18.63 6.76
N ASP A 177 -16.15 18.77 5.55
CA ASP A 177 -17.29 17.97 5.09
C ASP A 177 -16.90 16.58 4.57
N GLU A 178 -15.72 16.44 3.95
CA GLU A 178 -15.15 15.15 3.58
C GLU A 178 -14.48 14.46 4.78
N GLN A 179 -13.93 15.23 5.73
CA GLN A 179 -13.56 14.75 7.06
C GLN A 179 -14.79 14.19 7.78
N ARG A 180 -15.94 14.87 7.77
CA ARG A 180 -17.18 14.32 8.35
C ARG A 180 -17.62 13.00 7.72
N LYS A 181 -17.52 12.85 6.39
CA LYS A 181 -17.86 11.58 5.71
C LYS A 181 -16.81 10.48 5.96
N ALA A 182 -15.53 10.83 6.00
CA ALA A 182 -14.47 9.92 6.39
C ALA A 182 -14.56 9.55 7.88
N GLU A 183 -15.01 10.46 8.74
CA GLU A 183 -15.30 10.29 10.17
C GLU A 183 -16.56 9.44 10.41
N GLU A 184 -17.61 9.62 9.60
CA GLU A 184 -18.76 8.73 9.54
C GLU A 184 -18.34 7.29 9.19
N MET A 185 -17.28 7.12 8.39
CA MET A 185 -16.65 5.81 8.14
C MET A 185 -15.62 5.41 9.22
N LYS A 186 -15.05 6.35 10.00
CA LYS A 186 -14.17 6.06 11.15
C LYS A 186 -14.95 5.45 12.33
N GLY A 187 -16.27 5.65 12.41
CA GLY A 187 -17.13 5.12 13.47
C GLY A 187 -17.39 3.60 13.43
N VAL A 188 -16.86 2.88 12.44
CA VAL A 188 -17.05 1.42 12.29
C VAL A 188 -15.80 0.68 12.78
N GLY A 189 -15.41 0.85 14.05
CA GLY A 189 -14.30 0.11 14.65
C GLY A 189 -13.66 0.80 15.86
N PRO A 190 -12.78 0.10 16.59
CA PRO A 190 -12.03 0.70 17.69
C PRO A 190 -11.15 1.85 17.18
N ASN A 191 -11.05 2.90 17.98
CA ASN A 191 -10.31 4.11 17.64
C ASN A 191 -8.80 3.90 17.90
N VAL A 192 -8.04 3.57 16.84
CA VAL A 192 -6.70 2.96 16.98
C VAL A 192 -5.56 3.70 16.27
N THR A 193 -5.83 4.76 15.49
CA THR A 193 -4.80 5.52 14.77
C THR A 193 -4.35 6.75 15.56
N LYS A 194 -3.09 7.19 15.43
CA LYS A 194 -2.52 8.34 16.18
C LYS A 194 -3.29 9.63 15.93
N ASN A 195 -3.76 9.84 14.70
CA ASN A 195 -4.58 10.99 14.32
C ASN A 195 -6.01 10.89 14.89
N SER A 196 -6.50 9.68 15.14
CA SER A 196 -7.84 9.47 15.67
C SER A 196 -7.86 9.44 17.21
N GLN A 197 -6.72 9.21 17.86
CA GLN A 197 -6.52 9.36 19.31
C GLN A 197 -6.41 10.82 19.80
N GLN A 198 -6.10 11.78 18.91
CA GLN A 198 -6.03 13.21 19.27
C GLN A 198 -7.41 13.83 19.56
N ASN A 199 -8.48 13.27 19.03
CA ASN A 199 -9.87 13.72 19.25
C ASN A 199 -10.63 12.81 20.24
N VAL A 200 -9.93 12.01 21.03
CA VAL A 200 -10.53 11.19 22.09
C VAL A 200 -10.59 12.01 23.36
N ALA A 201 -11.79 12.16 23.92
CA ALA A 201 -11.94 12.58 25.30
C ALA A 201 -11.21 11.57 26.21
N GLN A 202 -10.08 11.99 26.77
CA GLN A 202 -9.25 11.17 27.64
C GLN A 202 -9.75 11.19 29.09
N SER A 203 -10.71 12.06 29.39
CA SER A 203 -11.29 12.25 30.71
C SER A 203 -12.82 12.36 30.65
N GLN A 204 -13.50 12.02 31.74
CA GLN A 204 -14.95 12.13 31.85
C GLN A 204 -15.42 13.59 31.70
N ASP A 205 -14.59 14.56 32.08
CA ASP A 205 -14.87 15.98 31.92
C ASP A 205 -14.86 16.38 30.43
N GLU A 206 -13.93 15.83 29.63
CA GLU A 206 -13.91 16.02 28.17
C GLU A 206 -15.08 15.30 27.47
N VAL A 207 -15.56 14.19 28.04
CA VAL A 207 -16.79 13.52 27.55
C VAL A 207 -18.00 14.41 27.77
N ASP A 208 -18.11 15.03 28.95
CA ASP A 208 -19.23 15.91 29.29
C ASP A 208 -19.18 17.22 28.46
N ASP A 209 -17.99 17.75 28.15
CA ASP A 209 -17.81 18.90 27.26
C ASP A 209 -18.21 18.59 25.80
N LEU A 210 -17.86 17.40 25.29
CA LEU A 210 -18.26 16.96 23.94
C LEU A 210 -19.76 16.67 23.83
N LEU A 211 -20.39 16.16 24.90
CA LEU A 211 -21.84 15.96 24.96
C LEU A 211 -22.59 17.29 25.04
N GLY A 212 -22.05 18.25 25.81
CA GLY A 212 -22.56 19.62 25.88
C GLY A 212 -22.54 20.35 24.53
N ASP A 213 -21.49 20.15 23.72
CA ASP A 213 -21.39 20.74 22.38
C ASP A 213 -22.35 20.08 21.36
N LEU A 214 -22.72 18.81 21.58
CA LEU A 214 -23.78 18.11 20.84
C LEU A 214 -25.20 18.42 21.32
N GLY A 215 -25.35 19.19 22.41
CA GLY A 215 -26.65 19.64 22.93
C GLY A 215 -27.48 18.55 23.62
N ILE A 216 -26.84 17.50 24.16
CA ILE A 216 -27.46 16.44 24.99
C ILE A 216 -26.80 16.35 26.36
#